data_AF-A0ABD5ZRM1-F1
#
_entry.id   AF-A0ABD5ZRM1-F1
#
_cell.length_a   1.000
_cell.length_b   1.000
_cell.length_c   1.000
_cell.angle_alpha   90.00
_cell.angle_beta   90.00
_cell.angle_gamma   90.00
#
_symmetry.space_group_name_H-M   'P 1'
#
loop_
_entity.id
_entity.type
_entity.pdbx_description
1 polymer ?
#
loop_
_entity_poly.entity_id
_entity_poly.type
_entity_poly.pdbx_seq_one_letter_code
_entity_poly.pdbx_strand_id
1 'polypeptide(L)'
;MHATQVERLATAAREGGAERDGLAVDHGDDGFRFSIPAEGVDEDGLTEADLDRLAREYPDYVTNFAVWTRDRAAADAAFLRWAERADELSVPERYDRLREGAARTWGEVRVAVLLDEDGERRYDLRHEDDAGVPTGDLDRYDDPLDARSLVKTDDDGRYRPLKAAPSLPHGWVFPDLDGRAAAETVEYVYPATIANWHLENEGELDVDHWRETMERQSGIYGVVKTWDRGEGHEHVNWVAEACCDDSQCLKRREWQYDEKTDLDVDGGDGVFPCREPCSLVVSAARKWTRLEAETERTYEFTLTPSEKEQVEAVIDAVADGRTRDIREADVKDPANRYRTRFLRAKRFDGAGNLSGTPTDEE
;
A
#
# COMPACT_ATOMS: atom_id res chain seq x y z
N MET A 1 12.06 -22.19 -22.46
CA MET A 1 12.19 -20.99 -23.34
C MET A 1 11.49 -21.31 -24.66
N HIS A 2 10.61 -20.41 -25.12
CA HIS A 2 9.89 -20.55 -26.38
C HIS A 2 10.64 -19.92 -27.56
N ALA A 3 10.50 -20.50 -28.76
CA ALA A 3 11.09 -19.96 -29.99
C ALA A 3 10.65 -18.52 -30.28
N THR A 4 9.44 -18.15 -29.87
CA THR A 4 8.89 -16.79 -30.01
C THR A 4 9.65 -15.74 -29.19
N GLN A 5 10.34 -16.13 -28.12
CA GLN A 5 11.15 -15.21 -27.31
C GLN A 5 12.45 -14.84 -28.05
N VAL A 6 13.09 -15.81 -28.73
CA VAL A 6 14.26 -15.57 -29.59
C VAL A 6 13.90 -14.73 -30.81
N GLU A 7 12.74 -15.00 -31.42
CA GLU A 7 12.23 -14.22 -32.56
C GLU A 7 11.97 -12.75 -32.20
N ARG A 8 11.44 -12.49 -31.00
CA ARG A 8 11.26 -11.12 -30.48
C ARG A 8 12.60 -10.40 -30.31
N LEU A 9 13.59 -11.08 -29.73
CA LEU A 9 14.94 -10.53 -29.58
C LEU A 9 15.56 -10.18 -30.94
N ALA A 10 15.48 -11.10 -31.90
CA ALA A 10 16.01 -10.90 -33.25
C ALA A 10 15.28 -9.78 -34.01
N THR A 11 13.97 -9.65 -33.84
CA THR A 11 13.18 -8.56 -34.44
C THR A 11 13.59 -7.21 -33.86
N ALA A 12 13.65 -7.08 -32.53
CA ALA A 12 14.07 -5.84 -31.88
C ALA A 12 15.50 -5.42 -32.26
N ALA A 13 16.43 -6.38 -32.31
CA ALA A 13 17.80 -6.12 -32.76
C ALA A 13 17.87 -5.55 -34.18
N ARG A 14 16.99 -5.98 -35.09
CA ARG A 14 16.90 -5.45 -36.47
C ARG A 14 16.21 -4.08 -36.56
N GLU A 15 15.32 -3.76 -35.63
CA GLU A 15 14.53 -2.53 -35.66
C GLU A 15 15.21 -1.33 -34.98
N GLY A 16 16.27 -1.56 -34.21
CA GLY A 16 17.04 -0.47 -33.59
C GLY A 16 17.90 -0.87 -32.40
N GLY A 17 18.19 -2.16 -32.24
CA GLY A 17 18.92 -2.70 -31.09
C GLY A 17 17.99 -3.19 -29.98
N ALA A 18 18.44 -4.21 -29.26
CA ALA A 18 17.73 -4.87 -28.18
C ALA A 18 18.58 -4.84 -26.91
N GLU A 19 18.29 -3.91 -26.00
CA GLU A 19 19.01 -3.76 -24.74
C GLU A 19 18.08 -3.96 -23.53
N ARG A 20 18.46 -4.85 -22.61
CA ARG A 20 17.77 -4.99 -21.31
C ARG A 20 18.61 -5.68 -20.25
N ASP A 21 18.70 -5.06 -19.07
CA ASP A 21 19.30 -5.65 -17.86
C ASP A 21 20.66 -6.34 -18.11
N GLY A 22 21.52 -5.71 -18.91
CA GLY A 22 22.87 -6.20 -19.25
C GLY A 22 22.98 -7.07 -20.50
N LEU A 23 21.86 -7.48 -21.12
CA LEU A 23 21.83 -8.02 -22.47
C LEU A 23 21.80 -6.89 -23.49
N ALA A 24 22.66 -6.95 -24.51
CA ALA A 24 22.60 -6.09 -25.68
C ALA A 24 22.72 -6.94 -26.96
N VAL A 25 21.78 -6.78 -27.89
CA VAL A 25 21.82 -7.44 -29.20
C VAL A 25 21.51 -6.43 -30.30
N ASP A 26 22.42 -6.31 -31.25
CA ASP A 26 22.31 -5.42 -32.41
C ASP A 26 22.38 -6.22 -33.71
N HIS A 27 21.85 -5.66 -34.80
CA HIS A 27 21.99 -6.22 -36.14
C HIS A 27 22.59 -5.18 -37.09
N GLY A 28 23.75 -5.49 -37.67
CA GLY A 28 24.46 -4.66 -38.64
C GLY A 28 24.66 -5.35 -39.98
N ASP A 29 25.51 -4.76 -40.83
CA ASP A 29 25.80 -5.28 -42.18
C ASP A 29 26.47 -6.67 -42.16
N ASP A 30 27.23 -6.96 -41.10
CA ASP A 30 27.98 -8.22 -40.93
C ASP A 30 27.22 -9.28 -40.12
N GLY A 31 25.95 -9.04 -39.75
CA GLY A 31 25.12 -9.95 -38.95
C GLY A 31 24.79 -9.40 -37.55
N PHE A 32 24.47 -10.29 -36.61
CA PHE A 32 24.17 -9.90 -35.24
C PHE A 32 25.43 -9.68 -34.41
N ARG A 33 25.33 -8.80 -33.41
CA ARG A 33 26.24 -8.71 -32.27
C ARG A 33 25.47 -9.05 -31.01
N PHE A 34 26.01 -9.91 -30.15
CA PHE A 34 25.39 -10.34 -28.90
C PHE A 34 26.38 -10.11 -27.75
N SER A 35 25.97 -9.33 -26.74
CA SER A 35 26.82 -8.98 -25.60
C SER A 35 26.08 -9.15 -24.27
N ILE A 36 26.78 -9.78 -23.33
CA ILE A 36 26.44 -9.84 -21.90
C ILE A 36 27.75 -9.61 -21.13
N PRO A 37 28.14 -8.35 -20.88
CA PRO A 37 29.45 -8.04 -20.29
C PRO A 37 29.69 -8.69 -18.92
N ALA A 38 28.64 -8.85 -18.11
CA ALA A 38 28.71 -9.50 -16.81
C ALA A 38 29.13 -10.98 -16.90
N GLU A 39 28.80 -11.65 -18.00
CA GLU A 39 29.15 -13.04 -18.30
C GLU A 39 30.41 -13.15 -19.17
N GLY A 40 31.04 -12.02 -19.51
CA GLY A 40 32.21 -11.98 -20.39
C GLY A 40 31.90 -12.30 -21.86
N VAL A 41 30.65 -12.12 -22.30
CA VAL A 41 30.20 -12.40 -23.67
C VAL A 41 30.17 -11.12 -24.50
N ASP A 42 30.86 -11.13 -25.64
CA ASP A 42 30.79 -10.10 -26.69
C ASP A 42 31.18 -10.76 -28.02
N GLU A 43 30.19 -11.24 -28.76
CA GLU A 43 30.37 -11.91 -30.05
C GLU A 43 29.74 -11.08 -31.17
N ASP A 44 30.43 -10.95 -32.31
CA ASP A 44 29.99 -10.23 -33.49
C ASP A 44 30.00 -11.12 -34.75
N GLY A 45 29.45 -10.62 -35.86
CA GLY A 45 29.39 -11.36 -37.12
C GLY A 45 28.48 -12.58 -37.08
N LEU A 46 27.50 -12.60 -36.16
CA LEU A 46 26.70 -13.78 -35.84
C LEU A 46 25.59 -13.99 -36.87
N THR A 47 25.41 -15.24 -37.29
CA THR A 47 24.24 -15.64 -38.08
C THR A 47 23.00 -15.82 -37.18
N GLU A 48 21.82 -15.99 -37.78
CA GLU A 48 20.61 -16.36 -37.02
C GLU A 48 20.77 -17.66 -36.23
N ALA A 49 21.54 -18.62 -36.76
CA ALA A 49 21.82 -19.88 -36.07
C ALA A 49 22.74 -19.69 -34.86
N ASP A 50 23.71 -18.77 -34.96
CA ASP A 50 24.59 -18.42 -33.84
C ASP A 50 23.82 -17.65 -32.76
N LEU A 51 22.89 -16.77 -33.16
CA LEU A 51 21.98 -16.09 -32.24
C LEU A 51 21.08 -17.09 -31.50
N ASP A 52 20.49 -18.07 -32.18
CA ASP A 52 19.69 -19.12 -31.53
C ASP A 52 20.53 -19.96 -30.55
N ARG A 53 21.79 -20.28 -30.92
CA ARG A 53 22.72 -20.97 -30.02
C ARG A 53 22.96 -20.16 -28.74
N LEU A 54 23.36 -18.90 -28.87
CA LEU A 54 23.64 -18.03 -27.72
C LEU A 54 22.39 -17.79 -26.87
N ALA A 55 21.22 -17.67 -27.51
CA ALA A 55 19.97 -17.53 -26.79
C ALA A 55 19.64 -18.74 -25.90
N ARG A 56 20.02 -19.96 -26.33
CA ARG A 56 19.86 -21.18 -25.54
C ARG A 56 20.93 -21.33 -24.46
N GLU A 57 22.10 -20.73 -24.65
CA GLU A 57 23.18 -20.71 -23.66
C GLU A 57 22.87 -19.71 -22.52
N TYR A 58 22.20 -18.60 -22.85
CA TYR A 58 21.81 -17.54 -21.90
C TYR A 58 20.29 -17.31 -21.85
N PRO A 59 19.48 -18.34 -21.53
CA PRO A 59 18.02 -18.26 -21.61
C PRO A 59 17.43 -17.24 -20.63
N ASP A 60 18.09 -17.00 -19.49
CA ASP A 60 17.61 -16.07 -18.47
C ASP A 60 17.58 -14.63 -18.99
N TYR A 61 18.64 -14.21 -19.69
CA TYR A 61 18.72 -12.90 -20.31
C TYR A 61 17.71 -12.72 -21.45
N VAL A 62 17.54 -13.74 -22.29
CA VAL A 62 16.62 -13.69 -23.44
C VAL A 62 15.16 -13.68 -23.00
N THR A 63 14.79 -14.55 -22.07
CA THR A 63 13.43 -14.57 -21.52
C THR A 63 13.14 -13.28 -20.75
N ASN A 64 14.13 -12.72 -20.04
CA ASN A 64 14.00 -11.46 -19.32
C ASN A 64 13.72 -10.30 -20.29
N PHE A 65 14.50 -10.22 -21.37
CA PHE A 65 14.24 -9.26 -22.45
C PHE A 65 12.83 -9.43 -23.00
N ALA A 66 12.43 -10.65 -23.36
CA ALA A 66 11.13 -10.93 -23.97
C ALA A 66 9.95 -10.59 -23.05
N VAL A 67 10.09 -10.73 -21.73
CA VAL A 67 9.06 -10.32 -20.76
C VAL A 67 8.99 -8.80 -20.66
N TRP A 68 10.11 -8.11 -20.45
CA TRP A 68 10.10 -6.67 -20.20
C TRP A 68 9.89 -5.79 -21.43
N THR A 69 9.95 -6.36 -22.63
CA THR A 69 9.63 -5.67 -23.89
C THR A 69 8.18 -5.85 -24.33
N ARG A 70 7.35 -6.56 -23.56
CA ARG A 70 5.90 -6.62 -23.83
C ARG A 70 5.27 -5.26 -23.60
N ASP A 71 4.34 -4.91 -24.48
CA ASP A 71 3.50 -3.72 -24.34
C ASP A 71 2.70 -3.78 -23.03
N ARG A 72 2.89 -2.77 -22.18
CA ARG A 72 2.25 -2.61 -20.86
C ARG A 72 2.41 -1.16 -20.40
N ALA A 73 1.57 -0.72 -19.47
CA ALA A 73 1.76 0.57 -18.84
C ALA A 73 3.11 0.61 -18.08
N ALA A 74 3.79 1.75 -18.10
CA ALA A 74 5.08 1.93 -17.44
C ALA A 74 5.01 1.64 -15.93
N ALA A 75 3.93 2.11 -15.28
CA ALA A 75 3.69 1.87 -13.86
C ALA A 75 3.55 0.36 -13.54
N ASP A 76 2.80 -0.39 -14.35
CA ASP A 76 2.64 -1.84 -14.18
C ASP A 76 3.99 -2.55 -14.39
N ALA A 77 4.77 -2.12 -15.38
CA ALA A 77 6.13 -2.64 -15.61
C ALA A 77 7.01 -2.41 -14.38
N ALA A 78 7.01 -1.19 -13.83
CA ALA A 78 7.79 -0.81 -12.67
C ALA A 78 7.37 -1.59 -11.42
N PHE A 79 6.07 -1.76 -11.18
CA PHE A 79 5.54 -2.55 -10.06
C PHE A 79 5.97 -4.03 -10.14
N LEU A 80 5.83 -4.66 -11.31
CA LEU A 80 6.25 -6.06 -11.48
C LEU A 80 7.76 -6.21 -11.35
N ARG A 81 8.55 -5.25 -11.84
CA ARG A 81 10.00 -5.21 -11.64
C ARG A 81 10.35 -5.08 -10.15
N TRP A 82 9.64 -4.21 -9.44
CA TRP A 82 9.78 -4.07 -7.99
C TRP A 82 9.47 -5.40 -7.28
N ALA A 83 8.39 -6.10 -7.66
CA ALA A 83 8.02 -7.39 -7.08
C ALA A 83 9.14 -8.44 -7.23
N GLU A 84 9.84 -8.42 -8.37
CA GLU A 84 10.99 -9.31 -8.65
C GLU A 84 12.34 -8.80 -8.11
N ARG A 85 12.38 -7.63 -7.46
CA ARG A 85 13.64 -6.96 -7.05
C ARG A 85 14.59 -6.71 -8.22
N ALA A 86 14.04 -6.37 -9.39
CA ALA A 86 14.76 -6.23 -10.64
C ALA A 86 15.90 -5.22 -10.61
N ASP A 87 15.76 -4.17 -9.81
CA ASP A 87 16.76 -3.10 -9.73
C ASP A 87 17.73 -3.32 -8.55
N GLU A 88 17.53 -4.39 -7.77
CA GLU A 88 18.39 -4.78 -6.64
C GLU A 88 19.27 -6.01 -6.97
N LEU A 89 18.90 -6.81 -7.98
CA LEU A 89 19.52 -8.10 -8.31
C LEU A 89 19.90 -8.18 -9.78
N SER A 90 21.00 -8.87 -10.09
CA SER A 90 21.32 -9.23 -11.48
C SER A 90 20.30 -10.20 -12.05
N VAL A 91 20.25 -10.35 -13.39
CA VAL A 91 19.33 -11.30 -14.06
C VAL A 91 19.50 -12.72 -13.51
N PRO A 92 20.71 -13.30 -13.41
CA PRO A 92 20.88 -14.67 -12.89
C PRO A 92 20.44 -14.81 -11.43
N GLU A 93 20.85 -13.90 -10.55
CA GLU A 93 20.47 -13.94 -9.12
C GLU A 93 18.96 -13.82 -8.91
N ARG A 94 18.30 -12.95 -9.68
CA ARG A 94 16.84 -12.82 -9.68
C ARG A 94 16.19 -14.10 -10.16
N TYR A 95 16.65 -14.67 -11.26
CA TYR A 95 16.08 -15.89 -11.84
C TYR A 95 16.19 -17.08 -10.90
N ASP A 96 17.32 -17.26 -10.21
CA ASP A 96 17.49 -18.28 -9.19
C ASP A 96 16.45 -18.15 -8.07
N ARG A 97 16.23 -16.93 -7.56
CA ARG A 97 15.18 -16.69 -6.56
C ARG A 97 13.77 -16.93 -7.10
N LEU A 98 13.49 -16.52 -8.34
CA LEU A 98 12.17 -16.72 -8.93
C LEU A 98 11.86 -18.21 -9.16
N ARG A 99 12.87 -19.06 -9.45
CA ARG A 99 12.68 -20.51 -9.53
C ARG A 99 12.34 -21.15 -8.18
N GLU A 100 12.90 -20.62 -7.09
CA GLU A 100 12.58 -21.06 -5.72
C GLU A 100 11.25 -20.48 -5.21
N GLY A 101 10.76 -19.42 -5.86
CA GLY A 101 9.64 -18.61 -5.41
C GLY A 101 10.12 -17.42 -4.59
N ALA A 102 9.87 -16.21 -5.10
CA ALA A 102 10.16 -14.97 -4.40
C ALA A 102 8.84 -14.29 -3.97
N ALA A 103 8.90 -13.41 -2.97
CA ALA A 103 7.75 -12.59 -2.63
C ALA A 103 8.15 -11.22 -2.08
N ARG A 104 7.26 -10.25 -2.27
CA ARG A 104 7.29 -8.93 -1.62
C ARG A 104 5.88 -8.54 -1.18
N THR A 105 5.79 -7.61 -0.25
CA THR A 105 4.52 -7.16 0.32
C THR A 105 4.20 -5.74 -0.14
N TRP A 106 3.00 -5.56 -0.71
CA TRP A 106 2.45 -4.28 -1.15
C TRP A 106 1.24 -3.96 -0.29
N GLY A 107 1.41 -3.10 0.72
CA GLY A 107 0.40 -2.91 1.76
C GLY A 107 0.24 -4.19 2.58
N GLU A 108 -0.93 -4.81 2.55
CA GLU A 108 -1.18 -6.12 3.17
C GLU A 108 -1.23 -7.27 2.13
N VAL A 109 -0.96 -6.98 0.86
CA VAL A 109 -0.94 -8.01 -0.21
C VAL A 109 0.46 -8.57 -0.37
N ARG A 110 0.60 -9.87 -0.15
CA ARG A 110 1.77 -10.62 -0.57
C ARG A 110 1.72 -10.88 -2.06
N VAL A 111 2.72 -10.39 -2.77
CA VAL A 111 2.95 -10.62 -4.21
C VAL A 111 4.03 -11.68 -4.34
N ALA A 112 3.63 -12.94 -4.47
CA ALA A 112 4.54 -14.04 -4.74
C ALA A 112 4.74 -14.22 -6.24
N VAL A 113 5.98 -14.50 -6.66
CA VAL A 113 6.36 -14.68 -8.07
C VAL A 113 7.13 -15.98 -8.21
N LEU A 114 6.70 -16.82 -9.13
CA LEU A 114 7.38 -18.05 -9.53
C LEU A 114 7.76 -17.97 -11.01
N LEU A 115 8.96 -18.43 -11.34
CA LEU A 115 9.39 -18.64 -12.72
C LEU A 115 9.03 -20.05 -13.17
N ASP A 116 8.38 -20.17 -14.33
CA ASP A 116 8.17 -21.47 -14.96
C ASP A 116 9.38 -21.93 -15.80
N GLU A 117 9.29 -23.15 -16.35
CA GLU A 117 10.35 -23.75 -17.19
C GLU A 117 10.61 -22.95 -18.49
N ASP A 118 9.68 -22.08 -18.87
CA ASP A 118 9.75 -21.25 -20.07
C ASP A 118 10.26 -19.83 -19.83
N GLY A 119 10.55 -19.47 -18.57
CA GLY A 119 11.00 -18.15 -18.17
C GLY A 119 9.85 -17.13 -18.04
N GLU A 120 8.60 -17.60 -18.05
CA GLU A 120 7.43 -16.79 -17.76
C GLU A 120 7.21 -16.69 -16.25
N ARG A 121 6.58 -15.58 -15.82
CA ARG A 121 6.26 -15.36 -14.42
C ARG A 121 4.81 -15.71 -14.15
N ARG A 122 4.59 -16.43 -13.06
CA ARG A 122 3.29 -16.64 -12.44
C ARG A 122 3.26 -15.93 -11.10
N TYR A 123 2.17 -15.20 -10.86
CA TYR A 123 1.98 -14.41 -9.67
C TYR A 123 0.86 -15.00 -8.83
N ASP A 124 1.13 -15.13 -7.54
CA ASP A 124 0.16 -15.53 -6.53
C ASP A 124 -0.03 -14.35 -5.59
N LEU A 125 -1.27 -13.85 -5.48
CA LEU A 125 -1.64 -12.77 -4.57
C LEU A 125 -2.49 -13.32 -3.42
N ARG A 126 -2.16 -12.93 -2.19
CA ARG A 126 -2.92 -13.26 -0.96
C ARG A 126 -2.65 -12.22 0.11
N HIS A 127 -3.34 -12.28 1.23
CA HIS A 127 -2.97 -11.49 2.40
C HIS A 127 -1.58 -11.90 2.93
N GLU A 128 -0.75 -10.98 3.42
CA GLU A 128 0.59 -11.29 3.95
C GLU A 128 0.53 -12.29 5.11
N ASP A 129 -0.44 -12.13 6.01
CA ASP A 129 -0.64 -13.07 7.12
C ASP A 129 -1.08 -14.48 6.67
N ASP A 130 -1.51 -14.65 5.41
CA ASP A 130 -1.84 -15.95 4.81
C ASP A 130 -0.65 -16.59 4.07
N ALA A 131 0.57 -16.06 4.21
CA ALA A 131 1.77 -16.56 3.54
C ALA A 131 2.03 -18.06 3.81
N GLY A 132 1.72 -18.54 5.01
CA GLY A 132 1.90 -19.93 5.43
C GLY A 132 0.69 -20.84 5.18
N VAL A 133 -0.43 -20.30 4.69
CA VAL A 133 -1.66 -21.06 4.51
C VAL A 133 -1.64 -21.77 3.15
N PRO A 134 -1.87 -23.09 3.08
CA PRO A 134 -1.95 -23.80 1.81
C PRO A 134 -3.03 -23.20 0.90
N THR A 135 -2.74 -23.04 -0.39
CA THR A 135 -3.69 -22.49 -1.38
C THR A 135 -5.04 -23.21 -1.40
N GLY A 136 -5.08 -24.51 -1.09
CA GLY A 136 -6.32 -25.29 -1.03
C GLY A 136 -7.22 -25.01 0.19
N ASP A 137 -6.70 -24.29 1.18
CA ASP A 137 -7.43 -23.86 2.38
C ASP A 137 -7.90 -22.38 2.29
N LEU A 138 -7.62 -21.71 1.17
CA LEU A 138 -8.01 -20.33 0.88
C LEU A 138 -9.10 -20.28 -0.19
N ASP A 139 -9.95 -19.27 -0.14
CA ASP A 139 -10.93 -18.99 -1.18
C ASP A 139 -10.22 -18.52 -2.46
N ARG A 140 -10.31 -19.33 -3.51
CA ARG A 140 -9.65 -19.09 -4.80
C ARG A 140 -10.46 -18.14 -5.67
N TYR A 141 -9.77 -17.16 -6.26
CA TYR A 141 -10.27 -16.25 -7.28
C TYR A 141 -9.37 -16.27 -8.51
N ASP A 142 -9.95 -16.31 -9.71
CA ASP A 142 -9.20 -16.36 -10.98
C ASP A 142 -9.34 -15.07 -11.80
N ASP A 143 -10.39 -14.27 -11.57
CA ASP A 143 -10.65 -13.01 -12.26
C ASP A 143 -10.27 -11.83 -11.36
N PRO A 144 -9.28 -10.97 -11.74
CA PRO A 144 -8.92 -9.77 -11.00
C PRO A 144 -10.12 -8.92 -10.55
N LEU A 145 -11.21 -8.88 -11.33
CA LEU A 145 -12.41 -8.09 -11.01
C LEU A 145 -13.08 -8.52 -9.70
N ASP A 146 -12.93 -9.77 -9.29
CA ASP A 146 -13.51 -10.29 -8.04
C ASP A 146 -12.91 -9.60 -6.80
N ALA A 147 -11.70 -9.06 -6.92
CA ALA A 147 -11.05 -8.29 -5.86
C ALA A 147 -11.91 -7.11 -5.39
N ARG A 148 -12.69 -6.47 -6.28
CA ARG A 148 -13.56 -5.33 -5.92
C ARG A 148 -14.65 -5.72 -4.92
N SER A 149 -15.16 -6.95 -5.05
CA SER A 149 -16.17 -7.49 -4.14
C SER A 149 -15.52 -7.95 -2.84
N LEU A 150 -14.38 -8.64 -2.95
CA LEU A 150 -13.57 -9.11 -1.82
C LEU A 150 -13.22 -7.96 -0.87
N VAL A 151 -12.63 -6.88 -1.38
CA VAL A 151 -12.11 -5.77 -0.56
C VAL A 151 -13.20 -4.81 -0.06
N LYS A 152 -14.48 -5.11 -0.30
CA LYS A 152 -15.61 -4.27 0.08
C LYS A 152 -15.79 -4.21 1.60
N THR A 153 -15.51 -5.31 2.30
CA THR A 153 -15.65 -5.44 3.75
C THR A 153 -14.38 -6.00 4.39
N ASP A 154 -14.20 -5.77 5.69
CA ASP A 154 -13.19 -6.43 6.51
C ASP A 154 -13.66 -7.81 6.99
N ASP A 155 -12.83 -8.53 7.75
CA ASP A 155 -13.17 -9.86 8.30
C ASP A 155 -14.37 -9.86 9.26
N ASP A 156 -14.68 -8.71 9.86
CA ASP A 156 -15.87 -8.52 10.70
C ASP A 156 -17.13 -8.18 9.88
N GLY A 157 -17.02 -8.16 8.54
CA GLY A 157 -18.09 -7.78 7.63
C GLY A 157 -18.41 -6.29 7.59
N ARG A 158 -17.54 -5.43 8.14
CA ARG A 158 -17.73 -3.98 8.14
C ARG A 158 -17.24 -3.39 6.83
N TYR A 159 -17.98 -2.43 6.29
CA TYR A 159 -17.61 -1.77 5.03
C TYR A 159 -16.25 -1.06 5.14
N ARG A 160 -15.41 -1.21 4.12
CA ARG A 160 -14.09 -0.56 3.99
C ARG A 160 -14.18 0.68 3.09
N PRO A 161 -14.46 1.88 3.63
CA PRO A 161 -14.48 3.12 2.84
C PRO A 161 -13.08 3.54 2.38
N LEU A 162 -12.06 3.31 3.21
CA LEU A 162 -10.65 3.50 2.87
C LEU A 162 -10.03 2.15 2.53
N LYS A 163 -9.70 1.95 1.26
CA LYS A 163 -9.10 0.67 0.81
C LYS A 163 -7.69 0.45 1.33
N ALA A 164 -6.98 1.52 1.68
CA ALA A 164 -5.65 1.46 2.25
C ALA A 164 -5.65 1.36 3.79
N ALA A 165 -6.80 1.26 4.47
CA ALA A 165 -6.79 0.98 5.91
C ALA A 165 -6.32 -0.46 6.15
N PRO A 166 -5.49 -0.72 7.19
CA PRO A 166 -4.94 -2.03 7.52
C PRO A 166 -6.04 -2.96 8.06
N SER A 167 -6.79 -3.51 7.12
CA SER A 167 -8.08 -4.18 7.35
C SER A 167 -8.50 -5.01 6.14
N LEU A 168 -7.55 -5.31 5.25
CA LEU A 168 -7.81 -6.20 4.13
C LEU A 168 -8.29 -7.55 4.70
N PRO A 169 -9.39 -8.12 4.19
CA PRO A 169 -9.85 -9.41 4.69
C PRO A 169 -8.80 -10.50 4.42
N HIS A 170 -8.80 -11.53 5.25
CA HIS A 170 -7.93 -12.71 5.11
C HIS A 170 -8.65 -13.83 4.36
N GLY A 171 -7.97 -14.95 4.13
CA GLY A 171 -8.58 -16.20 3.68
C GLY A 171 -8.78 -16.33 2.17
N TRP A 172 -8.10 -15.53 1.35
CA TRP A 172 -8.25 -15.54 -0.12
C TRP A 172 -6.93 -15.72 -0.84
N VAL A 173 -7.01 -16.15 -2.11
CA VAL A 173 -5.87 -16.23 -3.01
C VAL A 173 -6.29 -15.98 -4.47
N PHE A 174 -5.50 -15.20 -5.20
CA PHE A 174 -5.50 -15.16 -6.66
C PHE A 174 -4.24 -15.83 -7.18
N PRO A 175 -4.30 -17.14 -7.49
CA PRO A 175 -3.12 -17.91 -7.88
C PRO A 175 -2.94 -17.95 -9.40
N ASP A 176 -1.72 -18.22 -9.85
CA ASP A 176 -1.35 -18.45 -11.26
C ASP A 176 -1.72 -17.28 -12.20
N LEU A 177 -1.65 -16.04 -11.69
CA LEU A 177 -1.88 -14.84 -12.48
C LEU A 177 -0.69 -14.57 -13.42
N ASP A 178 -0.97 -14.00 -14.60
CA ASP A 178 0.06 -13.32 -15.36
C ASP A 178 0.35 -11.91 -14.77
N GLY A 179 1.41 -11.26 -15.25
CA GLY A 179 1.80 -9.96 -14.71
C GLY A 179 0.75 -8.87 -14.87
N ARG A 180 -0.06 -8.91 -15.94
CA ARG A 180 -1.12 -7.93 -16.15
C ARG A 180 -2.24 -8.14 -15.13
N ALA A 181 -2.72 -9.37 -14.99
CA ALA A 181 -3.74 -9.72 -14.02
C ALA A 181 -3.29 -9.45 -12.58
N ALA A 182 -2.00 -9.64 -12.27
CA ALA A 182 -1.43 -9.30 -10.97
C ALA A 182 -1.50 -7.79 -10.68
N ALA A 183 -1.05 -6.94 -11.63
CA ALA A 183 -1.12 -5.49 -11.48
C ALA A 183 -2.58 -5.00 -11.40
N GLU A 184 -3.47 -5.51 -12.25
CA GLU A 184 -4.91 -5.19 -12.22
C GLU A 184 -5.56 -5.57 -10.88
N THR A 185 -5.22 -6.75 -10.33
CA THR A 185 -5.73 -7.19 -9.02
C THR A 185 -5.29 -6.25 -7.91
N VAL A 186 -4.00 -5.87 -7.86
CA VAL A 186 -3.49 -4.90 -6.88
C VAL A 186 -4.17 -3.54 -7.04
N GLU A 187 -4.42 -3.08 -8.27
CA GLU A 187 -5.15 -1.83 -8.53
C GLU A 187 -6.61 -1.89 -8.03
N TYR A 188 -7.27 -3.06 -8.10
CA TYR A 188 -8.60 -3.23 -7.51
C TYR A 188 -8.57 -3.29 -5.98
N VAL A 189 -7.51 -3.85 -5.39
CA VAL A 189 -7.33 -3.92 -3.94
C VAL A 189 -6.97 -2.55 -3.36
N TYR A 190 -5.96 -1.89 -3.93
CA TYR A 190 -5.43 -0.60 -3.52
C TYR A 190 -5.37 0.38 -4.71
N PRO A 191 -6.50 1.05 -5.04
CA PRO A 191 -6.57 1.94 -6.19
C PRO A 191 -5.53 3.06 -6.19
N ALA A 192 -4.98 3.31 -7.37
CA ALA A 192 -3.97 4.29 -7.73
C ALA A 192 -2.61 4.15 -7.00
N THR A 193 -2.38 3.07 -6.26
CA THR A 193 -1.13 2.93 -5.50
C THR A 193 0.06 2.68 -6.41
N ILE A 194 -0.09 1.81 -7.43
CA ILE A 194 0.96 1.52 -8.42
C ILE A 194 1.31 2.78 -9.20
N ALA A 195 0.29 3.49 -9.70
CA ALA A 195 0.48 4.70 -10.49
C ALA A 195 1.19 5.82 -9.69
N ASN A 196 0.73 6.09 -8.47
CA ASN A 196 1.34 7.15 -7.65
C ASN A 196 2.75 6.80 -7.19
N TRP A 197 3.01 5.53 -6.83
CA TRP A 197 4.35 5.07 -6.49
C TRP A 197 5.31 5.18 -7.69
N HIS A 198 4.84 4.86 -8.90
CA HIS A 198 5.65 5.04 -10.09
C HIS A 198 5.97 6.52 -10.36
N LEU A 199 4.97 7.41 -10.29
CA LEU A 199 5.18 8.85 -10.44
C LEU A 199 6.15 9.41 -9.40
N GLU A 200 6.09 8.93 -8.16
CA GLU A 200 7.05 9.31 -7.11
C GLU A 200 8.48 8.91 -7.47
N ASN A 201 8.70 7.68 -7.95
CA ASN A 201 10.03 7.22 -8.35
C ASN A 201 10.60 8.01 -9.53
N GLU A 202 9.74 8.51 -10.42
CA GLU A 202 10.13 9.39 -11.53
C GLU A 202 10.30 10.86 -11.09
N GLY A 203 9.96 11.20 -9.84
CA GLY A 203 9.99 12.58 -9.35
C GLY A 203 8.87 13.46 -9.92
N GLU A 204 7.80 12.84 -10.43
CA GLU A 204 6.65 13.48 -11.09
C GLU A 204 5.35 13.41 -10.26
N LEU A 205 5.40 12.90 -9.02
CA LEU A 205 4.24 12.88 -8.14
C LEU A 205 3.77 14.30 -7.82
N ASP A 206 2.53 14.61 -8.18
CA ASP A 206 1.88 15.86 -7.85
C ASP A 206 1.25 15.78 -6.45
N VAL A 207 1.71 16.62 -5.53
CA VAL A 207 1.26 16.60 -4.12
C VAL A 207 0.37 17.82 -3.85
N ASP A 208 -0.88 17.56 -3.48
CA ASP A 208 -1.82 18.60 -3.06
C ASP A 208 -1.78 18.72 -1.55
N HIS A 209 -1.17 19.79 -1.05
CA HIS A 209 -1.04 20.04 0.38
C HIS A 209 -2.40 20.35 1.05
N TRP A 210 -2.40 20.36 2.39
CA TRP A 210 -3.60 20.60 3.19
C TRP A 210 -4.33 21.88 2.77
N ARG A 211 -3.65 23.02 2.73
CA ARG A 211 -4.27 24.32 2.43
C ARG A 211 -4.94 24.33 1.06
N GLU A 212 -4.25 23.82 0.04
CA GLU A 212 -4.80 23.72 -1.31
C GLU A 212 -6.07 22.85 -1.33
N THR A 213 -6.00 21.70 -0.68
CA THR A 213 -7.14 20.77 -0.60
C THR A 213 -8.32 21.39 0.14
N MET A 214 -8.08 22.11 1.25
CA MET A 214 -9.12 22.78 2.02
C MET A 214 -9.71 23.99 1.28
N GLU A 215 -8.91 24.72 0.51
CA GLU A 215 -9.36 25.83 -0.34
C GLU A 215 -10.38 25.40 -1.41
N ARG A 216 -10.30 24.15 -1.89
CA ARG A 216 -11.26 23.58 -2.85
C ARG A 216 -12.59 23.15 -2.23
N GLN A 217 -12.64 22.95 -0.91
CA GLN A 217 -13.85 22.44 -0.24
C GLN A 217 -15.01 23.44 -0.29
N SER A 218 -16.22 22.95 -0.53
CA SER A 218 -17.42 23.77 -0.66
C SER A 218 -18.64 23.12 0.01
N GLY A 219 -19.78 23.83 0.02
CA GLY A 219 -21.01 23.35 0.63
C GLY A 219 -20.82 23.01 2.11
N ILE A 220 -21.27 21.82 2.52
CA ILE A 220 -21.21 21.39 3.93
C ILE A 220 -19.78 21.22 4.47
N TYR A 221 -18.78 21.06 3.60
CA TYR A 221 -17.36 20.90 3.94
C TYR A 221 -16.61 22.23 4.00
N GLY A 222 -17.18 23.31 3.45
CA GLY A 222 -16.54 24.63 3.44
C GLY A 222 -16.28 25.21 4.82
N VAL A 223 -16.88 24.65 5.88
CA VAL A 223 -16.60 25.04 7.27
C VAL A 223 -15.13 24.80 7.65
N VAL A 224 -14.44 23.81 7.08
CA VAL A 224 -13.03 23.53 7.42
C VAL A 224 -12.13 24.74 7.15
N LYS A 225 -12.48 25.55 6.14
CA LYS A 225 -11.77 26.81 5.81
C LYS A 225 -11.78 27.84 6.93
N THR A 226 -12.67 27.75 7.92
CA THR A 226 -12.66 28.68 9.06
C THR A 226 -11.64 28.29 10.11
N TRP A 227 -11.35 26.99 10.25
CA TRP A 227 -10.31 26.48 11.15
C TRP A 227 -8.93 26.82 10.62
N ASP A 228 -8.75 26.63 9.30
CA ASP A 228 -7.53 26.92 8.55
C ASP A 228 -7.16 28.43 8.50
N ARG A 229 -8.03 29.31 9.01
CA ARG A 229 -7.80 30.77 9.08
C ARG A 229 -7.26 31.25 10.43
N GLY A 230 -7.06 30.34 11.39
CA GLY A 230 -6.48 30.65 12.70
C GLY A 230 -4.98 30.97 12.65
N GLU A 231 -4.39 31.22 13.82
CA GLU A 231 -2.94 31.32 13.95
C GLU A 231 -2.33 29.91 14.12
N GLY A 232 -1.59 29.43 13.12
CA GLY A 232 -0.83 28.18 13.17
C GLY A 232 -1.44 26.97 12.44
N HIS A 233 -0.68 25.87 12.39
CA HIS A 233 -1.03 24.60 11.73
C HIS A 233 -1.14 23.41 12.70
N GLU A 234 -1.18 23.68 14.01
CA GLU A 234 -1.22 22.63 15.05
C GLU A 234 -2.42 21.71 14.89
N HIS A 235 -3.56 22.27 14.50
CA HIS A 235 -4.75 21.50 14.19
C HIS A 235 -4.54 20.45 13.08
N VAL A 236 -3.67 20.74 12.11
CA VAL A 236 -3.35 19.82 11.02
C VAL A 236 -2.42 18.71 11.49
N ASN A 237 -1.53 18.99 12.45
CA ASN A 237 -0.76 17.96 13.14
C ASN A 237 -1.71 16.95 13.81
N TRP A 238 -2.70 17.40 14.59
CA TRP A 238 -3.65 16.48 15.24
C TRP A 238 -4.49 15.68 14.23
N VAL A 239 -4.86 16.30 13.10
CA VAL A 239 -5.56 15.61 12.02
C VAL A 239 -4.68 14.51 11.42
N ALA A 240 -3.41 14.82 11.13
CA ALA A 240 -2.47 13.87 10.57
C ALA A 240 -2.19 12.72 11.54
N GLU A 241 -1.91 13.02 12.81
CA GLU A 241 -1.69 12.03 13.88
C GLU A 241 -2.91 11.10 14.05
N ALA A 242 -4.12 11.65 14.03
CA ALA A 242 -5.33 10.85 14.22
C ALA A 242 -5.75 10.02 12.99
N CYS A 243 -5.43 10.46 11.77
CA CYS A 243 -5.97 9.84 10.54
C CYS A 243 -4.94 9.11 9.67
N CYS A 244 -3.67 9.51 9.75
CA CYS A 244 -2.65 9.17 8.75
C CYS A 244 -1.47 8.40 9.34
N ASP A 245 -1.64 7.84 10.54
CA ASP A 245 -0.72 6.87 11.12
C ASP A 245 -0.83 5.50 10.41
N ASP A 246 0.24 4.71 10.44
CA ASP A 246 0.28 3.39 9.78
C ASP A 246 -0.76 2.41 10.35
N SER A 247 -1.20 2.59 11.60
CA SER A 247 -2.32 1.85 12.18
C SER A 247 -3.68 2.19 11.55
N GLN A 248 -3.78 3.32 10.85
CA GLN A 248 -5.01 3.81 10.22
C GLN A 248 -4.96 3.72 8.69
N CYS A 249 -3.78 3.87 8.08
CA CYS A 249 -3.62 3.90 6.63
C CYS A 249 -2.22 3.44 6.19
N LEU A 250 -2.16 2.47 5.27
CA LEU A 250 -0.93 1.88 4.70
C LEU A 250 -0.18 2.79 3.72
N LYS A 251 -0.70 4.00 3.44
CA LYS A 251 -0.05 4.95 2.52
C LYS A 251 0.87 5.87 3.32
N ARG A 252 2.06 6.14 2.79
CA ARG A 252 2.96 7.17 3.33
C ARG A 252 2.47 8.55 2.91
N ARG A 253 2.16 9.43 3.87
CA ARG A 253 1.70 10.79 3.63
C ARG A 253 2.83 11.68 3.12
N GLU A 254 2.66 12.17 1.88
CA GLU A 254 3.56 13.15 1.26
C GLU A 254 3.03 14.59 1.42
N TRP A 255 1.71 14.78 1.48
CA TRP A 255 1.13 16.10 1.64
C TRP A 255 1.46 16.70 3.01
N GLN A 256 1.92 17.95 3.05
CA GLN A 256 2.18 18.73 4.27
C GLN A 256 1.12 19.84 4.48
N TYR A 257 1.36 20.80 5.38
CA TYR A 257 0.45 21.93 5.57
C TYR A 257 0.35 22.79 4.29
N ASP A 258 1.49 23.22 3.77
CA ASP A 258 1.68 23.83 2.45
C ASP A 258 3.09 23.55 1.92
N GLU A 259 3.43 24.03 0.73
CA GLU A 259 4.74 23.82 0.08
C GLU A 259 5.95 24.24 0.94
N LYS A 260 5.75 25.09 1.95
CA LYS A 260 6.84 25.70 2.75
C LYS A 260 6.81 25.30 4.21
N THR A 261 5.78 24.56 4.61
CA THR A 261 5.47 24.30 6.01
C THR A 261 5.21 22.82 6.18
N ASP A 262 6.20 22.13 6.72
CA ASP A 262 6.09 20.73 7.08
C ASP A 262 5.25 20.55 8.35
N LEU A 263 4.60 19.39 8.45
CA LEU A 263 3.97 18.96 9.70
C LEU A 263 5.02 18.33 10.64
N ASP A 264 4.75 18.41 11.94
CA ASP A 264 5.63 17.84 12.97
C ASP A 264 5.44 16.32 13.13
N VAL A 265 4.33 15.80 12.59
CA VAL A 265 3.97 14.38 12.62
C VAL A 265 4.60 13.67 11.42
N ASP A 266 5.09 12.45 11.63
CA ASP A 266 5.66 11.66 10.55
C ASP A 266 4.62 11.28 9.47
N GLY A 267 5.09 10.97 8.28
CA GLY A 267 4.25 10.56 7.15
C GLY A 267 3.85 9.09 7.17
N GLY A 268 4.50 8.26 7.99
CA GLY A 268 4.35 6.80 8.01
C GLY A 268 5.36 6.09 7.09
N ASP A 269 5.47 4.77 7.23
CA ASP A 269 6.49 3.95 6.56
C ASP A 269 5.95 3.21 5.31
N GLY A 270 4.72 3.54 4.87
CA GLY A 270 4.07 2.92 3.73
C GLY A 270 4.91 2.91 2.44
N VAL A 271 4.83 1.79 1.69
CA VAL A 271 5.57 1.61 0.43
C VAL A 271 5.14 2.63 -0.64
N PHE A 272 3.84 2.93 -0.70
CA PHE A 272 3.24 3.80 -1.72
C PHE A 272 2.75 5.13 -1.12
N PRO A 273 2.85 6.24 -1.87
CA PRO A 273 2.56 7.57 -1.34
C PRO A 273 1.07 7.94 -1.31
N CYS A 274 0.74 8.84 -0.40
CA CYS A 274 -0.52 9.56 -0.29
C CYS A 274 -0.29 11.02 -0.63
N ARG A 275 -0.70 11.41 -1.83
CA ARG A 275 -0.43 12.72 -2.42
C ARG A 275 -1.37 13.84 -1.96
N GLU A 276 -2.49 13.52 -1.31
CA GLU A 276 -3.48 14.53 -0.88
C GLU A 276 -4.31 14.07 0.34
N PRO A 277 -4.83 15.01 1.17
CA PRO A 277 -5.81 14.69 2.21
C PRO A 277 -7.06 14.02 1.63
N CYS A 278 -7.32 12.78 2.04
CA CYS A 278 -8.43 12.01 1.48
C CYS A 278 -9.81 12.48 1.98
N SER A 279 -10.88 12.00 1.34
CA SER A 279 -12.25 12.36 1.72
C SER A 279 -12.64 12.02 3.17
N LEU A 280 -12.02 11.01 3.78
CA LEU A 280 -12.23 10.71 5.21
C LEU A 280 -11.59 11.76 6.10
N VAL A 281 -10.35 12.19 5.78
CA VAL A 281 -9.66 13.29 6.47
C VAL A 281 -10.50 14.56 6.40
N VAL A 282 -10.99 14.94 5.21
CA VAL A 282 -11.87 16.12 5.03
C VAL A 282 -13.16 16.00 5.86
N SER A 283 -13.73 14.79 5.94
CA SER A 283 -14.95 14.52 6.71
C SER A 283 -14.71 14.61 8.22
N ALA A 284 -13.58 14.11 8.70
CA ALA A 284 -13.16 14.18 10.10
C ALA A 284 -12.82 15.62 10.49
N ALA A 285 -12.00 16.30 9.69
CA ALA A 285 -11.67 17.72 9.85
C ALA A 285 -12.93 18.58 9.98
N ARG A 286 -13.95 18.37 9.15
CA ARG A 286 -15.24 19.06 9.27
C ARG A 286 -15.89 18.91 10.64
N LYS A 287 -15.79 17.72 11.24
CA LYS A 287 -16.37 17.46 12.57
C LYS A 287 -15.53 18.14 13.64
N TRP A 288 -14.21 18.02 13.57
CA TRP A 288 -13.31 18.65 14.53
C TRP A 288 -13.33 20.17 14.47
N THR A 289 -13.40 20.77 13.29
CA THR A 289 -13.60 22.23 13.15
C THR A 289 -14.83 22.73 13.92
N ARG A 290 -15.91 21.93 14.01
CA ARG A 290 -17.09 22.33 14.78
C ARG A 290 -16.90 22.18 16.28
N LEU A 291 -16.22 21.11 16.67
CA LEU A 291 -15.87 20.83 18.06
C LEU A 291 -14.93 21.92 18.61
N GLU A 292 -13.90 22.29 17.84
CA GLU A 292 -12.93 23.33 18.17
C GLU A 292 -13.51 24.76 18.09
N ALA A 293 -14.69 24.93 17.49
CA ALA A 293 -15.39 26.20 17.52
C ALA A 293 -16.19 26.40 18.83
N GLU A 294 -16.34 25.35 19.64
CA GLU A 294 -16.99 25.46 20.94
C GLU A 294 -16.08 26.20 21.92
N THR A 295 -16.68 26.93 22.86
CA THR A 295 -15.91 27.59 23.92
C THR A 295 -15.51 26.55 24.95
N GLU A 296 -14.22 26.43 25.23
CA GLU A 296 -13.72 25.57 26.30
C GLU A 296 -14.41 25.89 27.64
N ARG A 297 -14.80 24.83 28.34
CA ARG A 297 -15.40 24.89 29.67
C ARG A 297 -14.64 23.98 30.61
N THR A 298 -14.55 24.39 31.87
CA THR A 298 -13.99 23.54 32.92
C THR A 298 -15.11 22.72 33.57
N TYR A 299 -14.96 21.40 33.56
CA TYR A 299 -15.83 20.47 34.27
C TYR A 299 -15.04 19.85 35.43
N GLU A 300 -15.56 19.98 36.65
CA GLU A 300 -14.91 19.43 37.85
C GLU A 300 -15.67 18.19 38.36
N PHE A 301 -14.93 17.12 38.62
CA PHE A 301 -15.40 15.92 39.30
C PHE A 301 -14.25 15.17 39.98
N THR A 302 -14.55 14.32 40.95
CA THR A 302 -13.52 13.62 41.75
C THR A 302 -13.39 12.16 41.38
N LEU A 303 -12.19 11.76 40.92
CA LEU A 303 -11.79 10.38 40.67
C LEU A 303 -10.70 9.94 41.65
N THR A 304 -10.65 8.65 41.97
CA THR A 304 -9.43 8.04 42.55
C THR A 304 -8.35 7.93 41.47
N PRO A 305 -7.06 7.86 41.82
CA PRO A 305 -5.98 7.72 40.85
C PRO A 305 -6.21 6.58 39.85
N SER A 306 -6.61 5.39 40.34
CA SER A 306 -6.89 4.23 39.48
C SER A 306 -8.12 4.37 38.60
N GLU A 307 -9.09 5.21 38.96
CA GLU A 307 -10.23 5.50 38.07
C GLU A 307 -9.83 6.48 36.97
N LYS A 308 -8.95 7.46 37.27
CA LYS A 308 -8.41 8.38 36.28
C LYS A 308 -7.52 7.64 35.27
N GLU A 309 -6.60 6.81 35.75
CA GLU A 309 -5.79 5.90 34.91
C GLU A 309 -6.68 5.00 34.03
N GLN A 310 -7.80 4.52 34.57
CA GLN A 310 -8.73 3.70 33.81
C GLN A 310 -9.43 4.47 32.70
N VAL A 311 -9.81 5.74 32.91
CA VAL A 311 -10.40 6.59 31.85
C VAL A 311 -9.41 6.80 30.71
N GLU A 312 -8.16 7.12 31.04
CA GLU A 312 -7.08 7.31 30.05
C GLU A 312 -6.86 6.04 29.24
N ALA A 313 -6.72 4.89 29.91
CA ALA A 313 -6.53 3.62 29.22
C ALA A 313 -7.73 3.22 28.34
N VAL A 314 -8.95 3.63 28.68
CA VAL A 314 -10.12 3.42 27.82
C VAL A 314 -10.05 4.29 26.57
N ILE A 315 -9.59 5.53 26.67
CA ILE A 315 -9.37 6.41 25.52
C ILE A 315 -8.30 5.79 24.61
N ASP A 316 -7.15 5.41 25.17
CA ASP A 316 -6.06 4.80 24.41
C ASP A 316 -6.51 3.49 23.72
N ALA A 317 -7.20 2.61 24.44
CA ALA A 317 -7.67 1.34 23.86
C ALA A 317 -8.68 1.52 22.72
N VAL A 318 -9.46 2.61 22.74
CA VAL A 318 -10.38 2.96 21.65
C VAL A 318 -9.61 3.58 20.48
N ALA A 319 -8.70 4.52 20.76
CA ALA A 319 -7.87 5.18 19.75
C ALA A 319 -7.02 4.16 18.98
N ASP A 320 -6.40 3.21 19.70
CA ASP A 320 -5.57 2.15 19.13
C ASP A 320 -6.37 1.00 18.50
N GLY A 321 -7.71 1.03 18.56
CA GLY A 321 -8.57 -0.06 18.07
C GLY A 321 -8.52 -1.38 18.87
N ARG A 322 -7.73 -1.45 19.96
CA ARG A 322 -7.45 -2.68 20.74
C ARG A 322 -8.62 -3.21 21.58
N THR A 323 -9.77 -2.52 21.62
CA THR A 323 -10.89 -2.92 22.48
C THR A 323 -11.41 -4.34 22.27
N ARG A 324 -11.29 -4.89 21.05
CA ARG A 324 -11.73 -6.26 20.74
C ARG A 324 -10.75 -7.34 21.18
N ASP A 325 -9.48 -6.99 21.33
CA ASP A 325 -8.40 -7.92 21.69
C ASP A 325 -8.38 -8.19 23.20
N ILE A 326 -8.97 -7.29 23.99
CA ILE A 326 -9.05 -7.41 25.44
C ILE A 326 -10.07 -8.50 25.81
N ARG A 327 -9.55 -9.65 26.24
CA ARG A 327 -10.36 -10.80 26.65
C ARG A 327 -11.23 -10.46 27.85
N GLU A 328 -12.45 -11.01 27.87
CA GLU A 328 -13.43 -10.75 28.91
C GLU A 328 -12.92 -11.06 30.33
N ALA A 329 -12.17 -12.16 30.48
CA ALA A 329 -11.59 -12.58 31.76
C ALA A 329 -10.29 -11.83 32.15
N ASP A 330 -9.72 -11.01 31.26
CA ASP A 330 -8.51 -10.23 31.55
C ASP A 330 -8.86 -8.95 32.33
N VAL A 331 -9.37 -9.14 33.54
CA VAL A 331 -9.79 -8.05 34.44
C VAL A 331 -8.62 -7.22 34.97
N LYS A 332 -7.37 -7.56 34.63
CA LYS A 332 -6.20 -6.77 34.99
C LYS A 332 -6.02 -5.58 34.04
N ASP A 333 -6.39 -5.74 32.78
CA ASP A 333 -6.38 -4.67 31.79
C ASP A 333 -7.35 -3.53 32.22
N PRO A 334 -6.90 -2.27 32.32
CA PRO A 334 -7.77 -1.15 32.68
C PRO A 334 -8.95 -0.91 31.73
N ALA A 335 -8.77 -1.13 30.42
CA ALA A 335 -9.83 -0.96 29.43
C ALA A 335 -10.78 -2.16 29.33
N ASN A 336 -10.57 -3.22 30.14
CA ASN A 336 -11.44 -4.38 30.18
C ASN A 336 -12.92 -4.02 30.35
N ARG A 337 -13.78 -4.70 29.57
CA ARG A 337 -15.22 -4.46 29.51
C ARG A 337 -15.91 -4.47 30.87
N TYR A 338 -15.57 -5.39 31.78
CA TYR A 338 -16.18 -5.45 33.11
C TYR A 338 -15.77 -4.27 33.99
N ARG A 339 -14.50 -3.87 33.93
CA ARG A 339 -14.02 -2.69 34.64
C ARG A 339 -14.69 -1.42 34.13
N THR A 340 -14.80 -1.24 32.82
CA THR A 340 -15.47 -0.08 32.21
C THR A 340 -16.95 -0.04 32.58
N ARG A 341 -17.64 -1.19 32.62
CA ARG A 341 -19.03 -1.28 33.10
C ARG A 341 -19.18 -0.94 34.58
N PHE A 342 -18.26 -1.40 35.43
CA PHE A 342 -18.24 -1.06 36.85
C PHE A 342 -18.02 0.44 37.06
N LEU A 343 -17.04 1.02 36.37
CA LEU A 343 -16.77 2.47 36.41
C LEU A 343 -18.00 3.27 36.01
N ARG A 344 -18.67 2.89 34.92
CA ARG A 344 -19.92 3.52 34.48
C ARG A 344 -21.02 3.41 35.54
N ALA A 345 -21.23 2.22 36.12
CA ALA A 345 -22.26 2.02 37.15
C ALA A 345 -22.00 2.82 38.43
N LYS A 346 -20.72 3.07 38.77
CA LYS A 346 -20.33 3.86 39.93
C LYS A 346 -20.41 5.36 39.68
N ARG A 347 -20.02 5.81 38.48
CA ARG A 347 -19.77 7.24 38.20
C ARG A 347 -20.88 7.94 37.45
N PHE A 348 -21.70 7.25 36.66
CA PHE A 348 -22.78 7.91 35.93
C PHE A 348 -24.03 8.02 36.80
N ASP A 349 -24.64 9.19 36.85
CA ASP A 349 -25.91 9.40 37.53
C ASP A 349 -27.11 8.86 36.71
N GLY A 350 -28.33 9.01 37.24
CA GLY A 350 -29.55 8.57 36.54
C GLY A 350 -29.86 9.33 35.26
N ALA A 351 -29.26 10.51 35.03
CA ALA A 351 -29.38 11.29 33.80
C ALA A 351 -28.26 11.00 32.79
N GLY A 352 -27.26 10.20 33.18
CA GLY A 352 -26.12 9.86 32.34
C GLY A 352 -24.95 10.84 32.46
N ASN A 353 -24.93 11.72 33.46
CA ASN A 353 -23.84 12.66 33.68
C ASN A 353 -22.66 11.97 34.39
N LEU A 354 -21.45 12.21 33.89
CA LEU A 354 -20.23 11.72 34.52
C LEU A 354 -20.04 12.39 35.89
N SER A 355 -20.04 11.59 36.95
CA SER A 355 -19.96 12.01 38.35
C SER A 355 -21.01 13.05 38.77
N GLY A 356 -22.16 13.07 38.10
CA GLY A 356 -23.24 14.04 38.38
C GLY A 356 -22.99 15.45 37.84
N THR A 357 -21.94 15.67 37.06
CA THR A 357 -21.61 16.97 36.45
C THR A 357 -22.29 17.10 35.09
N PRO A 358 -23.27 18.01 34.91
CA PRO A 358 -23.95 18.22 33.63
C PRO A 358 -22.99 18.72 32.54
N THR A 359 -23.25 18.32 31.29
CA THR A 359 -22.49 18.81 30.11
C THR A 359 -22.95 20.19 29.68
N ASP A 360 -24.26 20.44 29.65
CA ASP A 360 -24.82 21.75 29.36
C ASP A 360 -25.21 22.46 30.67
N GLU A 361 -24.95 23.76 30.75
CA GLU A 361 -25.54 24.61 31.78
C GLU A 361 -27.03 24.80 31.42
N GLU A 362 -27.94 24.66 32.41
CA GLU A 362 -29.36 25.05 32.24
C GLU A 362 -29.53 26.53 31.91
#